data_AF-A0A3C1PHV3-F1
#
_entry.id   AF-A0A3C1PHV3-F1
#
_cell.length_a   1.000
_cell.length_b   1.000
_cell.length_c   1.000
_cell.angle_alpha   90.00
_cell.angle_beta   90.00
_cell.angle_gamma   90.00
#
_symmetry.space_group_name_H-M   'P 1'
#
loop_
_entity.id
_entity.type
_entity.pdbx_description
1 polymer ?
#
loop_
_entity_poly.entity_id
_entity_poly.type
_entity_poly.pdbx_seq_one_letter_code
_entity_poly.pdbx_strand_id
1 'polypeptide(L)' 'TIILNSTANLSKVISQITTFKACNAYLDNDLAGKEAFNKLQNNFSIIKNRANQIYPAFKDFNEFLCNGFELQKLC' A
#
# COMPACT_ATOMS: atom_id res chain seq x y z
N THR A 1 -9.70 6.61 -4.85
CA THR A 1 -8.33 6.11 -4.74
C THR A 1 -7.37 7.28 -4.75
N ILE A 2 -6.32 7.26 -3.94
CA ILE A 2 -5.29 8.31 -3.89
C ILE A 2 -3.94 7.66 -4.22
N ILE A 3 -3.19 8.26 -5.15
CA ILE A 3 -1.84 7.81 -5.51
C ILE A 3 -0.86 8.83 -4.95
N LEU A 4 -0.05 8.42 -3.97
CA LEU A 4 0.86 9.33 -3.26
C LEU A 4 2.04 9.80 -4.12
N ASN A 5 2.49 8.98 -5.07
CA ASN A 5 3.69 9.25 -5.87
C ASN A 5 4.91 9.60 -4.97
N SER A 6 5.26 8.67 -4.06
CA SER A 6 6.24 8.78 -2.96
C SER A 6 5.62 8.88 -1.56
N THR A 7 6.27 8.23 -0.59
CA THR A 7 5.96 8.32 0.85
C THR A 7 6.18 9.73 1.41
N ALA A 8 6.96 10.58 0.73
CA ALA A 8 7.13 11.99 1.09
C ALA A 8 5.81 12.80 1.01
N ASN A 9 4.86 12.36 0.20
CA ASN A 9 3.55 13.01 0.06
C ASN A 9 2.50 12.52 1.07
N LEU A 10 2.87 11.63 1.99
CA LEU A 10 1.94 11.04 2.96
C LEU A 10 1.24 12.10 3.82
N SER A 11 1.96 13.13 4.26
CA SER A 11 1.40 14.20 5.09
C SER A 11 0.28 14.97 4.40
N LYS A 12 0.34 15.10 3.07
CA LYS A 12 -0.64 15.85 2.27
C LYS A 12 -2.02 15.16 2.23
N VAL A 13 -2.08 13.86 2.51
CA VAL A 13 -3.31 13.08 2.38
C VAL A 13 -3.95 12.75 3.73
N ILE A 14 -3.26 13.01 4.85
CA ILE A 14 -3.78 12.76 6.20
C ILE A 14 -5.15 13.44 6.40
N SER A 15 -5.28 14.69 5.96
CA SER A 15 -6.53 15.45 6.08
C SER A 15 -7.66 14.92 5.19
N GLN A 16 -7.33 14.22 4.10
CA GLN A 16 -8.32 13.61 3.21
C GLN A 16 -8.79 12.27 3.75
N ILE A 17 -7.91 11.53 4.43
CA ILE A 17 -8.19 10.19 4.97
C ILE A 17 -9.36 10.20 5.96
N THR A 18 -9.50 11.26 6.77
CA THR A 18 -10.59 11.44 7.76
C THR A 18 -11.99 11.41 7.14
N THR A 19 -12.11 11.71 5.85
CA THR A 19 -13.40 11.75 5.15
C THR A 19 -13.89 10.37 4.70
N PHE A 20 -13.03 9.34 4.73
CA PHE A 20 -13.38 8.00 4.28
C PHE A 20 -13.86 7.11 5.43
N LYS A 21 -14.89 6.31 5.17
CA LYS A 21 -15.41 5.32 6.13
C LYS A 21 -14.50 4.10 6.30
N ALA A 22 -13.67 3.81 5.31
CA ALA A 22 -12.72 2.72 5.30
C ALA A 22 -11.56 3.08 4.36
N CYS A 23 -10.36 2.58 4.66
CA CYS A 23 -9.19 2.84 3.85
C CYS A 23 -8.35 1.56 3.74
N ASN A 24 -7.89 1.25 2.53
CA ASN A 24 -7.03 0.11 2.23
C ASN A 24 -5.71 0.66 1.69
N ALA A 25 -4.60 0.30 2.34
CA ALA A 25 -3.26 0.71 1.94
C ALA A 25 -2.57 -0.41 1.14
N TYR A 26 -2.00 -0.02 0.00
CA TYR A 26 -1.26 -0.87 -0.92
C TYR A 26 0.13 -0.25 -1.11
N LEU A 27 0.91 -0.22 -0.03
CA LEU A 27 2.27 0.31 -0.03
C LEU A 27 3.27 -0.79 -0.36
N ASP A 28 4.49 -0.39 -0.67
CA ASP A 28 5.60 -1.31 -0.87
C ASP A 28 5.95 -2.00 0.46
N ASN A 29 6.43 -3.24 0.38
CA ASN A 29 6.84 -4.05 1.53
C ASN A 29 8.28 -3.76 1.99
N ASP A 30 8.90 -2.69 1.49
CA ASP A 30 10.19 -2.20 1.95
C ASP A 30 10.08 -1.38 3.25
N LEU A 31 11.22 -0.90 3.76
CA LEU A 31 11.27 -0.13 5.00
C LEU A 31 10.43 1.16 4.91
N ALA A 32 10.52 1.90 3.80
CA ALA A 32 9.85 3.17 3.64
C ALA A 32 8.32 3.01 3.55
N GLY A 33 7.84 1.98 2.84
CA GLY A 33 6.43 1.64 2.76
C GLY A 33 5.87 1.19 4.12
N LYS A 34 6.62 0.37 4.88
CA LYS A 34 6.24 -0.04 6.24
C LYS A 34 6.16 1.14 7.21
N GLU A 35 7.15 2.03 7.19
CA GLU A 35 7.13 3.24 8.03
C GLU A 35 5.96 4.17 7.67
N ALA A 36 5.68 4.34 6.38
CA ALA A 36 4.53 5.10 5.92
C ALA A 36 3.21 4.48 6.39
N PHE A 37 3.08 3.16 6.31
CA PHE A 37 1.91 2.45 6.85
C PHE A 37 1.76 2.66 8.35
N ASN A 38 2.85 2.54 9.12
CA ASN A 38 2.80 2.73 10.57
C ASN A 38 2.36 4.16 10.94
N LYS A 39 2.86 5.18 10.22
CA LYS A 39 2.41 6.57 10.40
C LYS A 39 0.92 6.72 10.14
N LEU A 40 0.41 6.08 9.09
CA LEU A 40 -1.01 6.06 8.77
C LEU A 40 -1.84 5.37 9.87
N GLN A 41 -1.43 4.18 10.29
CA GLN A 41 -2.16 3.36 11.25
C GLN A 41 -2.20 3.99 12.65
N ASN A 42 -1.12 4.67 13.05
CA ASN A 42 -1.07 5.42 14.31
C ASN A 42 -2.08 6.57 14.37
N ASN A 43 -2.45 7.15 13.22
CA ASN A 43 -3.43 8.23 13.14
C ASN A 43 -4.85 7.72 12.82
N PHE A 44 -4.96 6.56 12.16
CA PHE A 44 -6.22 6.06 11.62
C PHE A 44 -6.31 4.53 11.71
N SER A 45 -7.00 4.03 12.74
CA SER A 45 -7.24 2.59 12.94
C SER A 45 -8.08 1.95 11.83
N ILE A 46 -8.80 2.75 11.02
CA ILE A 46 -9.60 2.29 9.88
C ILE A 46 -8.76 1.81 8.68
N ILE A 47 -7.45 2.10 8.67
CA ILE A 47 -6.56 1.77 7.56
C ILE A 47 -6.10 0.31 7.69
N LYS A 48 -6.34 -0.48 6.64
CA LYS A 48 -5.90 -1.88 6.55
C LYS A 48 -4.71 -2.02 5.62
N ASN A 49 -3.68 -2.73 6.05
CA ASN A 49 -2.57 -3.12 5.17
C ASN A 49 -3.04 -4.25 4.24
N ARG A 50 -3.28 -3.94 2.97
CA ARG A 50 -3.63 -4.93 1.96
C ARG A 50 -2.41 -5.52 1.25
N ALA A 51 -1.26 -4.85 1.31
CA ALA A 51 0.00 -5.37 0.78
C ALA A 51 0.35 -6.72 1.42
N ASN A 52 0.28 -6.80 2.75
CA ASN A 52 0.52 -8.03 3.51
C ASN A 52 -0.52 -9.14 3.27
N GLN A 53 -1.68 -8.82 2.69
CA GLN A 53 -2.73 -9.82 2.44
C GLN A 53 -2.70 -10.33 1.00
N ILE A 54 -2.41 -9.44 0.05
CA ILE A 54 -2.54 -9.71 -1.39
C ILE A 54 -1.20 -10.10 -1.99
N TYR A 55 -0.12 -9.46 -1.58
CA TYR A 55 1.22 -9.70 -2.11
C TYR A 55 2.29 -9.75 -1.00
N PRO A 56 2.13 -10.61 0.05
CA PRO A 56 3.05 -10.65 1.18
C PRO A 56 4.47 -11.07 0.83
N ALA A 57 4.63 -11.85 -0.25
CA ALA A 57 5.92 -12.39 -0.70
C ALA A 57 6.65 -11.49 -1.70
N PHE A 58 6.06 -10.35 -2.08
CA PHE A 58 6.59 -9.47 -3.13
C PHE A 58 7.03 -8.15 -2.52
N LYS A 59 8.05 -7.52 -3.10
CA LYS A 59 8.55 -6.21 -2.68
C LYS A 59 7.49 -5.13 -2.88
N ASP A 60 6.79 -5.16 -4.00
CA ASP A 60 5.79 -4.17 -4.37
C ASP A 60 4.70 -4.77 -5.25
N PHE A 61 3.69 -3.96 -5.56
CA PHE A 61 2.56 -4.40 -6.39
C PHE A 61 2.98 -4.68 -7.84
N ASN A 62 3.99 -3.99 -8.36
CA ASN A 62 4.46 -4.21 -9.72
C ASN A 62 5.16 -5.56 -9.84
N GLU A 63 5.99 -5.92 -8.87
CA GLU A 63 6.63 -7.24 -8.83
C GLU A 63 5.59 -8.36 -8.74
N PHE A 64 4.57 -8.20 -7.89
CA PHE A 64 3.44 -9.14 -7.80
C PHE A 64 2.75 -9.34 -9.15
N LEU A 65 2.40 -8.24 -9.84
CA LEU A 65 1.74 -8.32 -11.14
C LEU A 65 2.63 -8.98 -12.19
N CYS A 66 3.90 -8.57 -12.31
CA CYS A 66 4.83 -9.12 -13.29
C CYS A 66 5.02 -10.63 -13.11
N ASN A 67 5.15 -11.12 -11.88
CA ASN A 67 5.23 -12.55 -11.60
C ASN A 67 3.94 -13.30 -11.99
N GLY A 68 2.77 -12.70 -11.74
CA GLY A 68 1.49 -13.26 -12.19
C GLY A 68 1.38 -13.34 -13.71
N PHE A 69 1.85 -12.31 -14.42
CA PHE A 69 1.92 -12.32 -15.89
C PHE A 69 2.92 -13.35 -16.42
N GLU A 70 4.04 -13.58 -15.73
CA GLU A 70 4.99 -14.64 -16.10
C GLU A 70 4.40 -16.04 -15.94
N LEU A 71 3.65 -16.30 -14.85
CA LEU A 71 2.93 -17.56 -14.66
C LEU A 71 1.87 -17.80 -15.75
N GLN A 72 1.17 -16.75 -16.20
CA GLN A 72 0.20 -16.85 -17.31
C GLN A 72 0.83 -17.10 -18.67
N LYS A 73 2.09 -16.69 -18.90
CA LYS A 73 2.80 -16.98 -20.16
C LYS A 73 3.31 -18.43 -20.25
N LEU A 74 3.40 -19.12 -19.12
CA LEU A 74 3.84 -20.51 -19.01
C LEU A 74 2.67 -21.52 -19.09
N CYS A 75 1.42 -21.03 -19.12
CA CYS A 75 0.20 -21.81 -19.24
C CYS A 75 -0.42 -21.61 -20.63
#